data_AF-A0A6J0WRS2-F1
#
_entry.id   AF-A0A6J0WRS2-F1
#
_cell.length_a   1.000
_cell.length_b   1.000
_cell.length_c   1.000
_cell.angle_alpha   90.00
_cell.angle_beta   90.00
_cell.angle_gamma   90.00
#
_symmetry.space_group_name_H-M   'P 1'
#
loop_
_entity.id
_entity.type
_entity.pdbx_description
1 polymer ?
#
loop_
_entity_poly.entity_id
_entity_poly.type
_entity_poly.pdbx_seq_one_letter_code
_entity_poly.pdbx_strand_id
1 'polypeptide(L)'
;MDISNSVFAYLHGDQISQANIYFSDSRGYRFQKYAQERRAELVGTLGGIFSFHSLSQVGLLLVDQQMAMFSYSDHPLNRSFGLPFDYDRTLDILIAPGQKGILIFWFQKNLLVSRNSGQLVESVQVREGQRILYNSILKANITIHSVTANENELAVLTRENNLYYGSLGIQSSSLIKFADQNIWSQEAVLMFTDVGMLEILTPLPDMIFPAFDFQKCLLNIQALLMDPQLQAGICKVELLQGEFENKMYTIDMNSQLELTALMIPRPGTLPVPLVMVSNPHSLGLQAVIYEDGYTYNGDTKHRLNISLKQQHHWGRADPNFTSSIKRPTISTITLDIANKEISCVDLKPLTALISVGCDLEKKIVIQNELSACHHGVLDPVALQDNYSYIIEREAYDPNFQGQQAEEDLEVYYPYEKLGCPLLAYYDTPWKPVVELWREGKFQEVVEAEYVLLEMNGLFTYTYSLTAGTAGCSAQPQNWTTITEMAGDTASFSWDRENYMSCHDPDYHEPLRWPDVPYQILGGPTENKVVFDQRNGIYIFFISIVDPSYSYCHLETTFSVYVYGAFPLSIFPPITIVLLTVATLLSVWLAYMIPQLLHMEQGLEVSGFWARLYQRCRSSCACLWGRC
;
A
#
# COMPACT_ATOMS: atom_id res chain seq x y z
N MET A 1 -16.87 7.21 1.86
CA MET A 1 -15.62 7.75 2.41
C MET A 1 -15.91 8.09 3.85
N ASP A 2 -15.45 7.27 4.80
CA ASP A 2 -15.54 7.63 6.21
C ASP A 2 -14.65 8.85 6.42
N ILE A 3 -15.25 9.95 6.87
CA ILE A 3 -14.51 11.06 7.48
C ILE A 3 -13.63 10.40 8.54
N SER A 4 -12.32 10.62 8.47
CA SER A 4 -11.33 9.98 9.33
C SER A 4 -11.82 9.93 10.77
N ASN A 5 -11.91 8.73 11.35
CA ASN A 5 -12.26 8.52 12.75
C ASN A 5 -11.13 8.95 13.73
N SER A 6 -10.11 9.64 13.20
CA SER A 6 -8.94 10.07 13.94
C SER A 6 -9.23 11.29 14.80
N VAL A 7 -8.94 11.17 16.09
CA VAL A 7 -9.04 12.27 17.07
C VAL A 7 -7.68 12.53 17.68
N PHE A 8 -7.26 13.79 17.68
CA PHE A 8 -6.06 14.23 18.39
C PHE A 8 -6.46 14.94 19.69
N ALA A 9 -5.79 14.59 20.79
CA ALA A 9 -5.90 15.28 22.06
C ALA A 9 -4.54 15.87 22.45
N TYR A 10 -4.50 17.18 22.64
CA TYR A 10 -3.30 17.95 22.95
C TYR A 10 -3.67 19.25 23.68
N LEU A 11 -2.69 19.85 24.34
CA LEU A 11 -2.83 21.16 24.97
C LEU A 11 -2.28 22.24 24.03
N HIS A 12 -3.13 23.20 23.67
CA HIS A 12 -2.75 24.32 22.80
C HIS A 12 -1.78 25.27 23.52
N GLY A 13 -0.70 25.66 22.85
CA GLY A 13 0.32 26.57 23.39
C GLY A 13 1.43 25.87 24.18
N ASP A 14 1.37 24.56 24.38
CA ASP A 14 2.48 23.82 24.98
C ASP A 14 3.74 23.87 24.12
N GLN A 15 4.90 23.82 24.77
CA GLN A 15 6.17 23.72 24.07
C GLN A 15 6.23 22.41 23.28
N ILE A 16 6.44 22.51 21.96
CA ILE A 16 6.26 21.39 21.05
C ILE A 16 7.16 20.18 21.39
N SER A 17 8.40 20.45 21.82
CA SER A 17 9.40 19.44 22.17
C SER A 17 9.02 18.59 23.39
N GLN A 18 8.12 19.09 24.26
CA GLN A 18 7.69 18.44 25.49
C GLN A 18 6.19 18.14 25.55
N ALA A 19 5.41 18.67 24.61
CA ALA A 19 3.95 18.53 24.62
C ALA A 19 3.52 17.06 24.59
N ASN A 20 2.46 16.71 25.32
CA ASN A 20 1.86 15.39 25.22
C ASN A 20 0.76 15.42 24.15
N ILE A 21 0.96 14.67 23.07
CA ILE A 21 -0.03 14.51 22.00
C ILE A 21 -0.51 13.07 22.04
N TYR A 22 -1.82 12.89 22.02
CA TYR A 22 -2.46 11.59 21.96
C TYR A 22 -3.28 11.50 20.68
N PHE A 23 -3.30 10.31 20.09
CA PHE A 23 -4.03 9.98 18.87
C PHE A 23 -4.98 8.82 19.15
N SER A 24 -6.18 8.89 18.59
CA SER A 24 -7.17 7.82 18.63
C SER A 24 -7.67 7.56 17.22
N ASP A 25 -7.63 6.31 16.78
CA ASP A 25 -8.29 5.80 15.56
C ASP A 25 -9.70 5.24 15.84
N SER A 26 -10.06 5.16 17.12
CA SER A 26 -11.31 4.58 17.62
C SER A 26 -12.29 5.66 18.05
N ARG A 27 -12.38 6.78 17.32
CA ARG A 27 -13.32 7.88 17.61
C ARG A 27 -13.22 8.44 19.04
N GLY A 28 -12.04 8.35 19.67
CA GLY A 28 -11.81 8.80 21.03
C GLY A 28 -12.05 7.77 22.13
N TYR A 29 -12.33 6.50 21.82
CA TYR A 29 -12.47 5.46 22.85
C TYR A 29 -11.13 5.00 23.43
N ARG A 30 -10.09 4.93 22.61
CA ARG A 30 -8.73 4.56 23.03
C ARG A 30 -7.73 5.54 22.46
N PHE A 31 -6.82 6.00 23.31
CA PHE A 31 -5.77 6.92 22.93
C PHE A 31 -4.40 6.25 23.08
N GLN A 32 -3.56 6.44 22.07
CA GLN A 32 -2.14 6.11 22.10
C GLN A 32 -1.31 7.39 22.03
N LYS A 33 -0.12 7.37 22.61
CA LYS A 33 0.77 8.53 22.54
C LYS A 33 1.24 8.69 21.09
N TYR A 34 1.04 9.88 20.52
CA TYR A 34 1.54 10.20 19.19
C TYR A 34 3.01 10.61 19.28
N ALA A 35 3.88 9.84 18.63
CA ALA A 35 5.30 10.12 18.52
C ALA A 35 5.60 10.53 17.07
N GLN A 36 6.22 11.70 16.91
CA GLN A 36 6.78 12.15 15.63
C GLN A 36 8.31 12.12 15.75
N GLU A 37 8.98 11.67 14.69
CA GLU A 37 10.43 11.72 14.61
C GLU A 37 10.94 13.16 14.77
N ARG A 38 12.07 13.31 15.48
CA ARG A 38 12.75 14.61 15.71
C ARG A 38 11.90 15.71 16.34
N ARG A 39 10.79 15.35 16.98
CA ARG A 39 9.95 16.31 17.71
C ARG A 39 10.70 17.11 18.77
N ALA A 40 11.69 16.50 19.42
CA ALA A 40 12.52 17.16 20.42
C ALA A 40 13.38 18.31 19.84
N GLU A 41 13.63 18.30 18.53
CA GLU A 41 14.39 19.33 17.81
C GLU A 41 13.51 20.52 17.40
N LEU A 42 12.17 20.37 17.46
CA LEU A 42 11.23 21.42 17.11
C LEU A 42 11.23 22.53 18.16
N VAL A 43 11.24 23.78 17.70
CA VAL A 43 11.22 24.98 18.51
C VAL A 43 9.85 25.67 18.37
N GLY A 44 9.37 26.27 19.45
CA GLY A 44 8.11 27.00 19.49
C GLY A 44 7.01 26.29 20.28
N THR A 45 5.78 26.79 20.14
CA THR A 45 4.58 26.26 20.77
C THR A 45 3.65 25.62 19.75
N LEU A 46 2.82 24.68 20.22
CA LEU A 46 1.85 23.98 19.38
C LEU A 46 0.59 24.84 19.19
N GLY A 47 0.39 25.34 17.97
CA GLY A 47 -0.81 26.11 17.57
C GLY A 47 -1.96 25.24 17.05
N GLY A 48 -1.71 23.99 16.65
CA GLY A 48 -2.76 23.07 16.20
C GLY A 48 -2.25 21.82 15.50
N ILE A 49 -3.13 20.84 15.32
CA ILE A 49 -2.85 19.58 14.62
C ILE A 49 -3.91 19.37 13.53
N PHE A 50 -3.46 19.08 12.32
CA PHE A 50 -4.31 18.95 11.13
C PHE A 50 -4.03 17.65 10.41
N SER A 51 -5.09 16.90 10.09
CA SER A 51 -5.00 15.71 9.24
C SER A 51 -5.25 16.11 7.79
N PHE A 52 -4.20 16.11 6.98
CA PHE A 52 -4.28 16.47 5.57
C PHE A 52 -4.44 15.22 4.70
N HIS A 53 -5.69 14.86 4.40
CA HIS A 53 -6.01 13.75 3.49
C HIS A 53 -5.42 13.93 2.09
N SER A 54 -5.27 15.18 1.63
CA SER A 54 -4.62 15.50 0.35
C SER A 54 -3.12 15.20 0.32
N LEU A 55 -2.48 15.02 1.48
CA LEU A 55 -1.05 14.70 1.57
C LEU A 55 -0.80 13.33 2.23
N SER A 56 -1.83 12.68 2.75
CA SER A 56 -1.70 11.56 3.70
C SER A 56 -0.76 11.86 4.87
N GLN A 57 -0.81 13.09 5.39
CA GLN A 57 0.11 13.54 6.44
C GLN A 57 -0.61 14.28 7.56
N VAL A 58 0.00 14.24 8.75
CA VAL A 58 -0.38 15.09 9.88
C VAL A 58 0.51 16.32 9.88
N GLY A 59 -0.10 17.50 9.83
CA GLY A 59 0.58 18.78 9.96
C GLY A 59 0.43 19.35 11.36
N LEU A 60 1.54 19.71 12.00
CA LEU A 60 1.59 20.45 13.26
C LEU A 60 1.84 21.92 12.95
N LEU A 61 0.95 22.79 13.41
CA LEU A 61 1.15 24.24 13.35
C LEU A 61 2.09 24.65 14.49
N LEU A 62 3.29 25.09 14.14
CA LEU A 62 4.29 25.59 15.08
C LEU A 62 4.24 27.10 15.10
N VAL A 63 4.32 27.69 16.29
CA VAL A 63 4.34 29.15 16.48
C VAL A 63 5.59 29.54 17.26
N ASP A 64 6.40 30.42 16.69
CA ASP A 64 7.59 30.99 17.33
C ASP A 64 7.72 32.47 16.98
N GLN A 65 7.89 33.33 17.99
CA GLN A 65 8.14 34.77 17.82
C GLN A 65 7.24 35.49 16.79
N GLN A 66 5.91 35.29 16.88
CA GLN A 66 4.89 35.85 15.96
C GLN A 66 4.93 35.33 14.52
N MET A 67 5.71 34.28 14.26
CA MET A 67 5.68 33.55 13.01
C MET A 67 5.08 32.18 13.25
N ALA A 68 4.32 31.68 12.28
CA ALA A 68 3.86 30.31 12.28
C ALA A 68 4.36 29.55 11.04
N MET A 69 4.57 28.25 11.20
CA MET A 69 4.92 27.35 10.10
C MET A 69 4.34 25.95 10.37
N PHE A 70 4.04 25.21 9.31
CA PHE A 70 3.62 23.82 9.44
C PHE A 70 4.83 22.89 9.48
N SER A 71 4.80 21.90 10.36
CA SER A 71 5.70 20.75 10.36
C SER A 71 4.91 19.49 10.01
N TYR A 72 5.37 18.73 9.02
CA TYR A 72 4.70 17.53 8.51
C TYR A 72 5.33 16.25 9.07
N SER A 73 4.52 15.22 9.27
CA SER A 73 4.96 13.96 9.90
C SER A 73 6.03 13.21 9.11
N ASP A 74 5.93 13.12 7.78
CA ASP A 74 6.70 12.18 6.96
C ASP A 74 7.07 12.75 5.58
N HIS A 75 7.61 13.96 5.52
CA HIS A 75 8.08 14.54 4.25
C HIS A 75 9.37 13.82 3.78
N PRO A 76 9.61 13.63 2.46
CA PRO A 76 10.70 12.76 2.00
C PRO A 76 12.12 13.28 2.24
N LEU A 77 12.27 14.42 2.90
CA LEU A 77 13.55 15.02 3.25
C LEU A 77 13.41 15.69 4.61
N ASN A 78 14.54 15.89 5.32
CA ASN A 78 14.67 16.67 6.56
C ASN A 78 14.16 18.14 6.48
N ARG A 79 13.42 18.50 5.43
CA ARG A 79 12.67 19.74 5.23
C ARG A 79 11.18 19.43 5.30
N SER A 80 10.73 19.04 6.47
CA SER A 80 9.31 18.79 6.75
C SER A 80 8.54 20.07 7.08
N PHE A 81 8.98 21.23 6.58
CA PHE A 81 8.43 22.53 6.98
C PHE A 81 7.82 23.29 5.82
N GLY A 82 6.65 23.88 6.06
CA GLY A 82 6.10 24.95 5.22
C GLY A 82 6.88 26.25 5.37
N LEU A 83 6.63 27.21 4.48
CA LEU A 83 7.19 28.54 4.63
C LEU A 83 6.57 29.26 5.84
N PRO A 84 7.38 29.95 6.66
CA PRO A 84 6.87 30.76 7.75
C PRO A 84 5.97 31.90 7.26
N PHE A 85 4.92 32.20 8.03
CA PHE A 85 3.99 33.29 7.78
C PHE A 85 3.63 34.04 9.08
N ASP A 86 3.16 35.27 8.94
CA ASP A 86 2.84 36.14 10.06
C ASP A 86 1.68 35.55 10.91
N TYR A 87 1.90 35.46 12.22
CA TYR A 87 0.99 34.89 13.20
C TYR A 87 1.00 35.69 14.50
N ASP A 88 0.29 36.82 14.51
CA ASP A 88 0.23 37.71 15.68
C ASP A 88 -0.56 37.15 16.86
N ARG A 89 -1.64 36.42 16.56
CA ARG A 89 -2.60 35.88 17.53
C ARG A 89 -3.15 34.56 17.01
N THR A 90 -3.81 33.82 17.91
CA THR A 90 -4.54 32.61 17.52
C THR A 90 -5.52 32.92 16.39
N LEU A 91 -5.25 32.34 15.22
CA LEU A 91 -6.10 32.48 14.04
C LEU A 91 -7.17 31.39 14.07
N ASP A 92 -8.40 31.76 13.74
CA ASP A 92 -9.44 30.79 13.44
C ASP A 92 -9.13 30.15 12.09
N ILE A 93 -9.26 28.82 12.03
CA ILE A 93 -8.89 28.03 10.85
C ILE A 93 -10.15 27.36 10.30
N LEU A 94 -10.50 27.75 9.08
CA LEU A 94 -11.60 27.18 8.33
C LEU A 94 -11.03 26.29 7.22
N ILE A 95 -11.47 25.03 7.18
CA ILE A 95 -11.20 24.11 6.08
C ILE A 95 -12.39 24.20 5.13
N ALA A 96 -12.16 24.65 3.90
CA ALA A 96 -13.23 24.81 2.92
C ALA A 96 -13.83 23.43 2.57
N PRO A 97 -15.18 23.29 2.56
CA PRO A 97 -15.80 22.04 2.17
C PRO A 97 -15.54 21.74 0.69
N GLY A 98 -15.35 20.47 0.34
CA GLY A 98 -15.14 19.98 -1.04
C GLY A 98 -13.76 20.24 -1.64
N GLN A 99 -13.10 21.38 -1.36
CA GLN A 99 -11.72 21.62 -1.80
C GLN A 99 -10.67 21.16 -0.79
N LYS A 100 -9.95 20.11 -1.18
CA LYS A 100 -9.01 19.39 -0.31
C LYS A 100 -7.65 20.09 -0.31
N GLY A 101 -7.19 20.47 0.87
CA GLY A 101 -5.90 21.15 1.07
C GLY A 101 -5.98 22.69 1.09
N ILE A 102 -7.18 23.28 0.97
CA ILE A 102 -7.38 24.71 1.21
C ILE A 102 -7.62 24.98 2.69
N LEU A 103 -6.85 25.92 3.24
CA LEU A 103 -6.99 26.41 4.60
C LEU A 103 -7.19 27.92 4.57
N ILE A 104 -8.17 28.41 5.32
CA ILE A 104 -8.41 29.83 5.49
C ILE A 104 -8.12 30.17 6.95
N PHE A 105 -7.14 31.02 7.18
CA PHE A 105 -6.77 31.51 8.50
C PHE A 105 -7.29 32.93 8.65
N TRP A 106 -8.02 33.23 9.71
CA TRP A 106 -8.54 34.57 9.90
C TRP A 106 -8.60 34.98 11.37
N PHE A 107 -8.48 36.27 11.61
CA PHE A 107 -8.70 36.89 12.91
C PHE A 107 -8.80 38.39 12.72
N GLN A 108 -9.91 39.03 13.14
CA GLN A 108 -10.15 40.50 13.15
C GLN A 108 -9.54 41.35 12.01
N LYS A 109 -8.21 41.48 11.89
CA LYS A 109 -7.51 42.24 10.84
C LYS A 109 -6.67 41.41 9.85
N ASN A 110 -6.58 40.09 10.05
CA ASN A 110 -5.81 39.18 9.21
C ASN A 110 -6.73 38.17 8.53
N LEU A 111 -6.47 37.92 7.24
CA LEU A 111 -7.10 36.87 6.45
C LEU A 111 -6.06 36.31 5.49
N LEU A 112 -5.70 35.06 5.71
CA LEU A 112 -4.68 34.32 4.97
C LEU A 112 -5.30 33.06 4.37
N VAL A 113 -4.77 32.60 3.25
CA VAL A 113 -5.20 31.37 2.59
C VAL A 113 -4.00 30.53 2.24
N SER A 114 -4.08 29.23 2.51
CA SER A 114 -3.19 28.21 1.95
C SER A 114 -3.95 27.37 0.94
N ARG A 115 -3.29 26.99 -0.16
CA ARG A 115 -3.86 26.13 -1.21
C ARG A 115 -3.19 24.75 -1.29
N ASN A 116 -2.19 24.52 -0.45
CA ASN A 116 -1.33 23.35 -0.45
C ASN A 116 -1.07 22.88 0.98
N SER A 117 -2.15 22.78 1.77
CA SER A 117 -2.13 22.18 3.11
C SER A 117 -1.11 22.83 4.06
N GLY A 118 -0.97 24.15 4.00
CA GLY A 118 -0.11 24.93 4.89
C GLY A 118 1.34 25.10 4.43
N GLN A 119 1.73 24.57 3.27
CA GLN A 119 3.12 24.69 2.79
C GLN A 119 3.43 26.13 2.38
N LEU A 120 2.45 26.80 1.77
CA LEU A 120 2.47 28.23 1.43
C LEU A 120 1.20 28.87 1.98
N VAL A 121 1.35 30.02 2.64
CA VAL A 121 0.25 30.80 3.21
C VAL A 121 0.40 32.23 2.71
N GLU A 122 -0.66 32.76 2.08
CA GLU A 122 -0.65 34.08 1.46
C GLU A 122 -1.76 34.97 2.03
N SER A 123 -1.52 36.28 2.08
CA SER A 123 -2.56 37.26 2.41
C SER A 123 -3.60 37.38 1.30
N VAL A 124 -4.86 37.50 1.69
CA VAL A 124 -5.95 37.79 0.75
C VAL A 124 -5.90 39.26 0.33
N GLN A 125 -5.92 39.49 -0.98
CA GLN A 125 -5.85 40.83 -1.58
C GLN A 125 -7.23 41.48 -1.64
N VAL A 126 -7.31 42.81 -1.57
CA VAL A 126 -8.56 43.56 -1.74
C VAL A 126 -8.52 44.30 -3.08
N ARG A 127 -9.56 44.11 -3.89
CA ARG A 127 -9.70 44.67 -5.25
C ARG A 127 -10.81 45.69 -5.34
N GLU A 128 -10.62 46.61 -6.28
CA GLU A 128 -11.64 47.52 -6.80
C GLU A 128 -11.64 47.38 -8.33
N GLY A 129 -12.69 46.80 -8.89
CA GLY A 129 -12.71 46.34 -10.28
C GLY A 129 -11.57 45.35 -10.57
N GLN A 130 -10.77 45.63 -11.59
CA GLN A 130 -9.63 44.81 -11.99
C GLN A 130 -8.32 45.16 -11.26
N ARG A 131 -8.30 46.19 -10.42
CA ARG A 131 -7.07 46.66 -9.76
C ARG A 131 -6.99 46.16 -8.32
N ILE A 132 -5.78 45.76 -7.91
CA ILE A 132 -5.47 45.45 -6.51
C ILE A 132 -5.32 46.79 -5.78
N LEU A 133 -6.23 47.07 -4.87
CA LEU A 133 -6.23 48.28 -4.05
C LEU A 133 -5.29 48.10 -2.84
N TYR A 134 -5.37 46.93 -2.20
CA TYR A 134 -4.52 46.57 -1.05
C TYR A 134 -4.07 45.12 -1.13
N ASN A 135 -2.82 44.87 -0.75
CA ASN A 135 -2.25 43.52 -0.76
C ASN A 135 -2.65 42.67 0.46
N SER A 136 -3.31 43.25 1.46
CA SER A 136 -3.82 42.53 2.64
C SER A 136 -4.98 43.28 3.30
N ILE A 137 -5.82 42.56 4.05
CA ILE A 137 -6.89 43.12 4.90
C ILE A 137 -6.34 44.09 5.93
N LEU A 138 -5.16 43.78 6.51
CA LEU A 138 -4.50 44.65 7.48
C LEU A 138 -4.18 46.03 6.87
N LYS A 139 -3.64 46.06 5.64
CA LYS A 139 -3.35 47.31 4.92
C LYS A 139 -4.61 48.07 4.51
N ALA A 140 -5.69 47.34 4.22
CA ALA A 140 -7.00 47.93 3.96
C ALA A 140 -7.70 48.48 5.22
N ASN A 141 -7.16 48.21 6.42
CA ASN A 141 -7.74 48.57 7.72
C ASN A 141 -9.19 48.11 7.87
N ILE A 142 -9.49 46.90 7.41
CA ILE A 142 -10.81 46.28 7.50
C ILE A 142 -10.88 45.42 8.77
N THR A 143 -12.01 45.47 9.50
CA THR A 143 -12.24 44.63 10.68
C THR A 143 -13.26 43.54 10.39
N ILE A 144 -12.78 42.31 10.23
CA ILE A 144 -13.57 41.09 10.01
C ILE A 144 -14.49 40.82 11.20
N HIS A 145 -15.76 40.56 10.92
CA HIS A 145 -16.76 40.07 11.86
C HIS A 145 -17.01 38.58 11.68
N SER A 146 -17.28 38.14 10.45
CA SER A 146 -17.46 36.73 10.12
C SER A 146 -16.92 36.38 8.74
N VAL A 147 -16.52 35.12 8.57
CA VAL A 147 -16.00 34.55 7.33
C VAL A 147 -16.75 33.26 7.05
N THR A 148 -17.15 33.06 5.80
CA THR A 148 -17.73 31.79 5.34
C THR A 148 -17.11 31.42 4.01
N ALA A 149 -16.99 30.13 3.73
CA ALA A 149 -16.45 29.63 2.48
C ALA A 149 -17.18 28.36 2.06
N ASN A 150 -17.27 28.15 0.76
CA ASN A 150 -17.71 26.89 0.16
C ASN A 150 -16.57 26.30 -0.70
N GLU A 151 -16.90 25.47 -1.68
CA GLU A 151 -15.91 24.89 -2.59
C GLU A 151 -15.04 25.92 -3.31
N ASN A 152 -15.60 27.00 -3.86
CA ASN A 152 -14.85 27.95 -4.72
C ASN A 152 -15.03 29.42 -4.29
N GLU A 153 -15.81 29.67 -3.24
CA GLU A 153 -16.26 30.99 -2.86
C GLU A 153 -15.90 31.31 -1.42
N LEU A 154 -15.67 32.59 -1.18
CA LEU A 154 -15.33 33.16 0.12
C LEU A 154 -16.16 34.42 0.31
N ALA A 155 -16.82 34.56 1.45
CA ALA A 155 -17.51 35.78 1.81
C ALA A 155 -17.06 36.26 3.19
N VAL A 156 -16.94 37.58 3.33
CA VAL A 156 -16.46 38.23 4.55
C VAL A 156 -17.40 39.38 4.90
N LEU A 157 -17.98 39.33 6.10
CA LEU A 157 -18.73 40.43 6.68
C LEU A 157 -17.82 41.20 7.63
N THR A 158 -17.83 42.53 7.55
CA THR A 158 -17.00 43.39 8.40
C THR A 158 -17.84 44.12 9.44
N ARG A 159 -17.20 44.57 10.53
CA ARG A 159 -17.85 45.35 11.60
C ARG A 159 -18.30 46.73 11.13
N GLU A 160 -17.70 47.23 10.07
CA GLU A 160 -18.09 48.48 9.40
C GLU A 160 -19.27 48.27 8.43
N ASN A 161 -19.99 47.15 8.54
CA ASN A 161 -21.16 46.81 7.71
C ASN A 161 -20.86 46.75 6.20
N ASN A 162 -19.71 46.17 5.85
CA ASN A 162 -19.36 45.92 4.45
C ASN A 162 -19.38 44.41 4.19
N LEU A 163 -19.96 44.03 3.06
CA LEU A 163 -19.92 42.67 2.57
C LEU A 163 -18.89 42.56 1.45
N TYR A 164 -17.97 41.60 1.60
CA TYR A 164 -16.97 41.27 0.60
C TYR A 164 -17.19 39.87 0.07
N TYR A 165 -16.92 39.70 -1.21
CA TYR A 165 -16.94 38.41 -1.90
C TYR A 165 -15.58 38.12 -2.52
N GLY A 166 -15.16 36.86 -2.53
CA GLY A 166 -13.94 36.40 -3.16
C GLY A 166 -14.09 35.01 -3.77
N SER A 167 -13.19 34.71 -4.69
CA SER A 167 -13.04 33.37 -5.25
C SER A 167 -11.79 32.68 -4.69
N LEU A 168 -11.95 31.41 -4.34
CA LEU A 168 -10.90 30.48 -3.92
C LEU A 168 -10.35 29.76 -5.16
N GLY A 169 -9.63 30.49 -6.01
CA GLY A 169 -8.92 29.92 -7.17
C GLY A 169 -7.51 29.44 -6.83
N ILE A 170 -6.87 28.74 -7.76
CA ILE A 170 -5.52 28.18 -7.61
C ILE A 170 -4.41 29.23 -7.39
N GLN A 171 -4.46 30.40 -8.04
CA GLN A 171 -3.32 31.33 -8.07
C GLN A 171 -3.37 32.43 -7.01
N SER A 172 -4.52 33.08 -6.83
CA SER A 172 -4.64 34.20 -5.90
C SER A 172 -6.07 34.34 -5.42
N SER A 173 -6.25 34.66 -4.14
CA SER A 173 -7.54 34.93 -3.52
C SER A 173 -7.67 36.44 -3.39
N SER A 174 -8.73 36.99 -3.96
CA SER A 174 -9.03 38.41 -3.90
C SER A 174 -10.46 38.63 -3.44
N LEU A 175 -10.66 39.70 -2.67
CA LEU A 175 -11.97 40.17 -2.23
C LEU A 175 -12.38 41.41 -3.03
N ILE A 176 -13.64 41.47 -3.44
CA ILE A 176 -14.30 42.67 -3.95
C ILE A 176 -15.37 43.10 -2.95
N LYS A 177 -15.45 44.41 -2.69
CA LYS A 177 -16.48 44.99 -1.83
C LYS A 177 -17.78 45.13 -2.62
N PHE A 178 -18.90 44.68 -2.07
CA PHE A 178 -20.22 45.00 -2.62
C PHE A 178 -20.70 46.38 -2.17
N ALA A 179 -21.67 46.94 -2.90
CA ALA A 179 -22.28 48.22 -2.54
C ALA A 179 -22.82 48.18 -1.11
N ASP A 180 -22.77 49.33 -0.42
CA ASP A 180 -23.16 49.44 0.98
C ASP A 180 -24.63 48.99 1.15
N GLN A 181 -24.82 47.91 1.90
CA GLN A 181 -26.14 47.43 2.29
C GLN A 181 -26.21 47.44 3.81
N ASN A 182 -27.36 47.81 4.37
CA ASN A 182 -27.55 47.84 5.82
C ASN A 182 -27.87 46.43 6.34
N ILE A 183 -26.86 45.57 6.41
CA ILE A 183 -27.03 44.13 6.72
C ILE A 183 -26.40 43.73 8.07
N TRP A 184 -25.67 44.63 8.71
CA TRP A 184 -24.89 44.31 9.89
C TRP A 184 -25.77 44.21 11.14
N SER A 185 -25.66 43.07 11.81
CA SER A 185 -26.04 42.88 13.19
C SER A 185 -24.89 42.19 13.92
N GLN A 186 -24.78 42.38 15.23
CA GLN A 186 -23.71 41.75 16.01
C GLN A 186 -23.77 40.22 15.97
N GLU A 187 -24.96 39.66 15.75
CA GLU A 187 -25.27 38.23 15.76
C GLU A 187 -25.40 37.64 14.34
N ALA A 188 -25.18 38.45 13.29
CA ALA A 188 -25.27 38.01 11.91
C ALA A 188 -24.19 36.99 11.55
N VAL A 189 -24.58 35.92 10.86
CA VAL A 189 -23.65 34.90 10.35
C VAL A 189 -23.88 34.72 8.85
N LEU A 190 -22.80 34.47 8.12
CA LEU A 190 -22.82 34.18 6.69
C LEU A 190 -22.83 32.67 6.43
N MET A 191 -23.63 32.23 5.47
CA MET A 191 -23.66 30.84 5.01
C MET A 191 -23.93 30.77 3.51
N PHE A 192 -23.14 29.99 2.76
CA PHE A 192 -23.50 29.62 1.39
C PHE A 192 -24.51 28.48 1.42
N THR A 193 -25.64 28.63 0.73
CA THR A 193 -26.65 27.57 0.58
C THR A 193 -26.45 26.77 -0.70
N ASP A 194 -26.09 27.45 -1.77
CA ASP A 194 -25.75 26.90 -3.08
C ASP A 194 -24.64 27.73 -3.71
N VAL A 195 -24.16 27.28 -4.88
CA VAL A 195 -23.17 28.01 -5.69
C VAL A 195 -23.74 29.38 -6.07
N GLY A 196 -23.02 30.43 -5.73
CA GLY A 196 -23.44 31.82 -5.98
C GLY A 196 -24.60 32.31 -5.12
N MET A 197 -25.05 31.54 -4.13
CA MET A 197 -26.15 31.91 -3.24
C MET A 197 -25.65 32.05 -1.80
N LEU A 198 -25.59 33.29 -1.33
CA LEU A 198 -25.15 33.63 0.02
C LEU A 198 -26.35 34.02 0.88
N GLU A 199 -26.54 33.33 1.99
CA GLU A 199 -27.52 33.69 3.02
C GLU A 199 -26.84 34.39 4.20
N ILE A 200 -27.48 35.46 4.67
CA ILE A 200 -27.13 36.14 5.91
C ILE A 200 -28.22 35.84 6.91
N LEU A 201 -27.83 35.20 8.01
CA LEU A 201 -28.72 34.75 9.08
C LEU A 201 -28.54 35.65 10.29
N THR A 202 -29.61 36.31 10.72
CA THR A 202 -29.64 37.04 11.99
C THR A 202 -30.63 36.36 12.93
N PRO A 203 -30.19 35.90 14.12
CA PRO A 203 -31.09 35.27 15.06
C PRO A 203 -32.11 36.29 15.57
N LEU A 204 -33.37 35.85 15.67
CA LEU A 204 -34.47 36.60 16.24
C LEU A 204 -34.94 35.83 17.48
N PRO A 205 -34.74 36.35 18.70
CA PRO A 205 -35.17 35.67 19.90
C PRO A 205 -36.71 35.63 19.96
N ASP A 206 -37.27 34.46 20.24
CA ASP A 206 -38.69 34.33 20.56
C ASP A 206 -38.95 34.92 21.96
N MET A 207 -39.95 35.79 22.09
CA MET A 207 -40.28 36.45 23.36
C MET A 207 -40.94 35.51 24.39
N ILE A 208 -41.40 34.33 23.96
CA ILE A 208 -42.24 33.40 24.72
C ILE A 208 -41.49 32.08 24.97
N PHE A 209 -40.67 31.61 24.03
CA PHE A 209 -39.90 30.37 24.14
C PHE A 209 -38.39 30.63 24.11
N PRO A 210 -37.56 29.80 24.79
CA PRO A 210 -36.09 29.86 24.67
C PRO A 210 -35.63 29.26 23.33
N ALA A 211 -36.27 29.67 22.24
CA ALA A 211 -35.97 29.30 20.88
C ALA A 211 -35.59 30.56 20.09
N PHE A 212 -34.81 30.38 19.03
CA PHE A 212 -34.46 31.43 18.09
C PHE A 212 -35.09 31.10 16.75
N ASP A 213 -35.74 32.09 16.14
CA ASP A 213 -35.99 32.09 14.71
C ASP A 213 -34.81 32.78 14.00
N PHE A 214 -34.76 32.75 12.67
CA PHE A 214 -33.71 33.41 11.91
C PHE A 214 -34.30 34.28 10.80
N GLN A 215 -33.96 35.57 10.84
CA GLN A 215 -34.14 36.43 9.68
C GLN A 215 -33.11 36.03 8.62
N LYS A 216 -33.59 35.64 7.45
CA LYS A 216 -32.75 35.22 6.31
C LYS A 216 -32.75 36.30 5.24
N CYS A 217 -31.55 36.73 4.85
CA CYS A 217 -31.34 37.59 3.68
C CYS A 217 -30.58 36.80 2.62
N LEU A 218 -31.23 36.46 1.51
CA LEU A 218 -30.65 35.70 0.41
C LEU A 218 -30.07 36.66 -0.64
N LEU A 219 -28.81 36.47 -0.98
CA LEU A 219 -28.08 37.26 -1.96
C LEU A 219 -27.64 36.37 -3.12
N ASN A 220 -28.01 36.77 -4.34
CA ASN A 220 -27.48 36.17 -5.56
C ASN A 220 -26.18 36.88 -5.96
N ILE A 221 -25.06 36.22 -5.73
CA ILE A 221 -23.72 36.75 -5.97
C ILE A 221 -23.50 37.06 -7.45
N GLN A 222 -23.96 36.19 -8.35
CA GLN A 222 -23.81 36.39 -9.79
C GLN A 222 -24.53 37.67 -10.24
N ALA A 223 -25.73 37.93 -9.74
CA ALA A 223 -26.47 39.15 -10.03
C ALA A 223 -25.75 40.41 -9.50
N LEU A 224 -25.16 40.32 -8.31
CA LEU A 224 -24.38 41.42 -7.72
C LEU A 224 -23.13 41.72 -8.54
N LEU A 225 -22.35 40.69 -8.93
CA LEU A 225 -21.12 40.85 -9.71
C LEU A 225 -21.34 41.40 -11.11
N MET A 226 -22.57 41.29 -11.65
CA MET A 226 -22.95 41.88 -12.94
C MET A 226 -23.26 43.38 -12.85
N ASP A 227 -23.24 43.99 -11.66
CA ASP A 227 -23.39 45.43 -11.49
C ASP A 227 -22.22 46.17 -12.20
N PRO A 228 -22.50 47.04 -13.21
CA PRO A 228 -21.48 47.81 -13.89
C PRO A 228 -20.60 48.66 -12.97
N GLN A 229 -21.11 49.05 -11.79
CA GLN A 229 -20.35 49.84 -10.82
C GLN A 229 -19.17 49.06 -10.22
N LEU A 230 -19.28 47.73 -10.11
CA LEU A 230 -18.21 46.89 -9.55
C LEU A 230 -17.04 46.70 -10.53
N GLN A 231 -17.25 46.95 -11.83
CA GLN A 231 -16.24 46.75 -12.88
C GLN A 231 -15.58 45.35 -12.83
N ALA A 232 -16.35 44.32 -12.44
CA ALA A 232 -15.87 42.95 -12.42
C ALA A 232 -15.55 42.48 -13.85
N GLY A 233 -14.41 41.82 -14.02
CA GLY A 233 -14.05 41.19 -15.29
C GLY A 233 -15.06 40.11 -15.66
N ILE A 234 -15.29 39.88 -16.94
CA ILE A 234 -16.23 38.85 -17.40
C ILE A 234 -15.53 37.49 -17.45
N CYS A 235 -16.25 36.43 -17.11
CA CYS A 235 -15.71 35.07 -17.14
C CYS A 235 -15.23 34.70 -18.57
N LYS A 236 -13.97 34.28 -18.66
CA LYS A 236 -13.29 33.94 -19.93
C LYS A 236 -13.53 32.49 -20.36
N VAL A 237 -14.22 31.70 -19.56
CA VAL A 237 -14.47 30.28 -19.79
C VAL A 237 -15.96 30.07 -19.79
N GLU A 238 -16.46 29.35 -20.80
CA GLU A 238 -17.87 29.01 -20.91
C GLU A 238 -18.14 27.64 -20.31
N LEU A 239 -17.21 26.69 -20.48
CA LEU A 239 -17.34 25.34 -19.97
C LEU A 239 -15.97 24.81 -19.53
N LEU A 240 -15.95 24.16 -18.37
CA LEU A 240 -14.88 23.29 -17.91
C LEU A 240 -15.53 22.04 -17.34
N GLN A 241 -15.26 20.89 -17.92
CA GLN A 241 -15.83 19.61 -17.46
C GLN A 241 -14.83 18.48 -17.61
N GLY A 242 -14.93 17.47 -16.74
CA GLY A 242 -14.07 16.29 -16.82
C GLY A 242 -14.76 15.10 -16.14
N GLU A 243 -14.57 13.91 -16.69
CA GLU A 243 -15.24 12.70 -16.19
C GLU A 243 -14.75 12.28 -14.79
N PHE A 244 -13.62 12.82 -14.35
CA PHE A 244 -12.99 12.49 -13.07
C PHE A 244 -13.53 13.27 -11.88
N GLU A 245 -14.37 14.28 -12.10
CA GLU A 245 -14.86 15.16 -11.04
C GLU A 245 -15.51 14.38 -9.90
N ASN A 246 -15.07 14.66 -8.67
CA ASN A 246 -15.54 14.05 -7.42
C ASN A 246 -15.41 12.52 -7.37
N LYS A 247 -14.53 11.93 -8.20
CA LYS A 247 -14.20 10.50 -8.16
C LYS A 247 -12.91 10.22 -7.42
N MET A 248 -12.75 8.96 -7.05
CA MET A 248 -11.52 8.41 -6.50
C MET A 248 -10.96 7.37 -7.47
N TYR A 249 -9.66 7.45 -7.72
CA TYR A 249 -8.93 6.50 -8.54
C TYR A 249 -7.79 5.90 -7.72
N THR A 250 -7.39 4.68 -8.09
CA THR A 250 -6.24 4.01 -7.48
C THR A 250 -5.16 3.80 -8.53
N ILE A 251 -3.93 4.13 -8.17
CA ILE A 251 -2.72 3.86 -8.95
C ILE A 251 -1.85 2.97 -8.10
N ASP A 252 -1.71 1.71 -8.53
CA ASP A 252 -0.73 0.80 -7.97
C ASP A 252 0.64 1.01 -8.65
N MET A 253 1.69 0.39 -8.11
CA MET A 253 3.03 0.42 -8.68
C MET A 253 3.00 0.05 -10.16
N ASN A 254 3.89 0.71 -10.92
CA ASN A 254 4.02 0.57 -12.37
C ASN A 254 2.77 0.86 -13.21
N SER A 255 1.65 1.26 -12.59
CA SER A 255 0.40 1.57 -13.28
C SER A 255 0.34 3.04 -13.70
N GLN A 256 -0.37 3.34 -14.78
CA GLN A 256 -0.57 4.69 -15.30
C GLN A 256 -2.07 4.99 -15.39
N LEU A 257 -2.46 6.20 -15.01
CA LEU A 257 -3.83 6.66 -15.06
C LEU A 257 -3.92 7.86 -16.01
N GLU A 258 -4.82 7.77 -16.99
CA GLU A 258 -5.12 8.84 -17.93
C GLU A 258 -6.48 9.44 -17.60
N LEU A 259 -6.50 10.75 -17.35
CA LEU A 259 -7.70 11.54 -17.13
C LEU A 259 -7.84 12.55 -18.26
N THR A 260 -9.08 12.93 -18.57
CA THR A 260 -9.34 13.95 -19.59
C THR A 260 -10.32 15.01 -19.10
N ALA A 261 -10.14 16.23 -19.59
CA ALA A 261 -11.07 17.34 -19.39
C ALA A 261 -11.27 18.12 -20.69
N LEU A 262 -12.46 18.71 -20.82
CA LEU A 262 -12.83 19.60 -21.91
C LEU A 262 -12.96 21.02 -21.36
N MET A 263 -12.32 21.96 -22.06
CA MET A 263 -12.43 23.39 -21.81
C MET A 263 -12.92 24.10 -23.06
N ILE A 264 -13.92 24.97 -22.90
CA ILE A 264 -14.41 25.86 -23.95
C ILE A 264 -14.19 27.31 -23.47
N PRO A 265 -13.26 28.05 -24.08
CA PRO A 265 -13.03 29.45 -23.79
C PRO A 265 -14.14 30.29 -24.42
N ARG A 266 -14.39 31.47 -23.85
CA ARG A 266 -15.23 32.47 -24.49
C ARG A 266 -14.53 33.04 -25.73
N PRO A 267 -15.23 33.36 -26.82
CA PRO A 267 -14.62 33.91 -28.03
C PRO A 267 -13.70 35.11 -27.77
N GLY A 268 -12.51 35.08 -28.37
CA GLY A 268 -11.50 36.14 -28.25
C GLY A 268 -10.76 36.18 -26.91
N THR A 269 -10.94 35.18 -26.05
CA THR A 269 -10.23 35.07 -24.76
C THR A 269 -9.26 33.90 -24.75
N LEU A 270 -8.25 33.98 -23.87
CA LEU A 270 -7.22 32.95 -23.70
C LEU A 270 -7.10 32.57 -22.22
N PRO A 271 -7.98 31.68 -21.71
CA PRO A 271 -7.83 31.15 -20.37
C PRO A 271 -6.60 30.23 -20.29
N VAL A 272 -5.95 30.23 -19.13
CA VAL A 272 -4.77 29.41 -18.86
C VAL A 272 -5.16 28.30 -17.89
N PRO A 273 -5.48 27.08 -18.37
CA PRO A 273 -5.78 25.98 -17.49
C PRO A 273 -4.51 25.51 -16.77
N LEU A 274 -4.68 25.16 -15.50
CA LEU A 274 -3.60 24.73 -14.61
C LEU A 274 -4.03 23.46 -13.89
N VAL A 275 -3.21 22.42 -14.02
CA VAL A 275 -3.39 21.16 -13.31
C VAL A 275 -2.36 21.10 -12.19
N MET A 276 -2.80 20.76 -10.99
CA MET A 276 -1.93 20.61 -9.82
C MET A 276 -2.24 19.31 -9.10
N VAL A 277 -1.22 18.78 -8.43
CA VAL A 277 -1.35 17.69 -7.47
C VAL A 277 -0.96 18.20 -6.09
N SER A 278 -1.67 17.78 -5.05
CA SER A 278 -1.34 18.17 -3.69
C SER A 278 -0.06 17.50 -3.18
N ASN A 279 0.18 16.23 -3.54
CA ASN A 279 1.36 15.47 -3.12
C ASN A 279 2.25 15.12 -4.32
N PRO A 280 3.09 16.06 -4.81
CA PRO A 280 3.98 15.82 -5.95
C PRO A 280 5.13 14.86 -5.64
N HIS A 281 5.36 14.51 -4.37
CA HIS A 281 6.39 13.55 -3.96
C HIS A 281 5.97 12.11 -4.22
N SER A 282 4.68 11.85 -4.12
CA SER A 282 4.09 10.53 -4.38
C SER A 282 3.57 10.38 -5.80
N LEU A 283 2.97 11.45 -6.35
CA LEU A 283 2.25 11.42 -7.62
C LEU A 283 2.89 12.35 -8.65
N GLY A 284 3.34 11.76 -9.75
CA GLY A 284 3.79 12.46 -10.93
C GLY A 284 2.65 12.85 -11.84
N LEU A 285 2.80 14.04 -12.45
CA LEU A 285 1.81 14.67 -13.30
C LEU A 285 2.44 15.08 -14.63
N GLN A 286 1.74 14.82 -15.73
CA GLN A 286 1.95 15.46 -17.02
C GLN A 286 0.61 15.82 -17.62
N ALA A 287 0.44 17.09 -17.97
CA ALA A 287 -0.74 17.56 -18.67
C ALA A 287 -0.35 18.06 -20.06
N VAL A 288 -1.16 17.71 -21.07
CA VAL A 288 -1.03 18.20 -22.44
C VAL A 288 -2.38 18.75 -22.87
N ILE A 289 -2.37 19.96 -23.43
CA ILE A 289 -3.55 20.61 -24.00
C ILE A 289 -3.43 20.68 -25.51
N TYR A 290 -4.52 20.39 -26.21
CA TYR A 290 -4.60 20.51 -27.67
C TYR A 290 -6.02 20.91 -28.10
N GLU A 291 -6.14 21.41 -29.32
CA GLU A 291 -7.43 21.75 -29.94
C GLU A 291 -8.15 20.48 -30.40
N ASP A 292 -9.43 20.38 -30.03
CA ASP A 292 -10.29 19.22 -30.24
C ASP A 292 -11.57 19.62 -31.00
N GLY A 293 -11.36 20.34 -32.10
CA GLY A 293 -12.43 20.81 -32.99
C GLY A 293 -13.22 22.00 -32.44
N TYR A 294 -14.48 22.12 -32.88
CA TYR A 294 -15.32 23.29 -32.61
C TYR A 294 -16.70 22.88 -32.04
N THR A 295 -17.35 23.80 -31.33
CA THR A 295 -18.78 23.71 -30.98
C THR A 295 -19.65 23.92 -32.21
N TYR A 296 -20.95 23.63 -32.12
CA TYR A 296 -21.91 23.97 -33.19
C TYR A 296 -21.96 25.48 -33.48
N ASN A 297 -21.59 26.30 -32.49
CA ASN A 297 -21.55 27.75 -32.59
C ASN A 297 -20.21 28.28 -33.15
N GLY A 298 -19.23 27.39 -33.38
CA GLY A 298 -17.92 27.73 -33.94
C GLY A 298 -16.83 28.00 -32.91
N ASP A 299 -17.09 27.83 -31.61
CA ASP A 299 -16.10 28.05 -30.55
C ASP A 299 -15.09 26.91 -30.50
N THR A 300 -13.81 27.24 -30.34
CA THR A 300 -12.74 26.24 -30.24
C THR A 300 -12.91 25.39 -28.98
N LYS A 301 -12.82 24.08 -29.11
CA LYS A 301 -12.76 23.15 -28.00
C LYS A 301 -11.30 22.83 -27.69
N HIS A 302 -10.92 22.86 -26.42
CA HIS A 302 -9.62 22.38 -25.98
C HIS A 302 -9.78 21.16 -25.10
N ARG A 303 -9.05 20.09 -25.44
CA ARG A 303 -9.00 18.88 -24.64
C ARG A 303 -7.68 18.84 -23.86
N LEU A 304 -7.79 18.53 -22.58
CA LEU A 304 -6.68 18.36 -21.67
C LEU A 304 -6.53 16.87 -21.37
N ASN A 305 -5.40 16.29 -21.76
CA ASN A 305 -5.03 14.95 -21.36
C ASN A 305 -4.07 15.04 -20.17
N ILE A 306 -4.38 14.32 -19.10
CA ILE A 306 -3.68 14.35 -17.83
C ILE A 306 -3.20 12.93 -17.56
N SER A 307 -1.90 12.75 -17.63
CA SER A 307 -1.23 11.49 -17.33
C SER A 307 -0.66 11.51 -15.92
N LEU A 308 -0.99 10.47 -15.16
CA LEU A 308 -0.60 10.30 -13.77
C LEU A 308 0.11 8.95 -13.57
N LYS A 309 1.20 8.98 -12.80
CA LYS A 309 1.93 7.78 -12.36
C LYS A 309 2.56 8.06 -11.02
N GLN A 310 2.91 7.01 -10.28
CA GLN A 310 3.75 7.14 -9.11
C GLN A 310 5.07 7.88 -9.46
N GLN A 311 5.41 8.89 -8.65
CA GLN A 311 6.54 9.79 -8.91
C GLN A 311 7.87 9.04 -9.00
N HIS A 312 8.06 8.00 -8.17
CA HIS A 312 9.25 7.16 -8.17
C HIS A 312 9.52 6.49 -9.53
N HIS A 313 8.47 6.05 -10.23
CA HIS A 313 8.57 5.40 -11.55
C HIS A 313 8.38 6.35 -12.74
N TRP A 314 8.25 7.66 -12.48
CA TRP A 314 8.10 8.66 -13.54
C TRP A 314 9.43 9.06 -14.17
N GLY A 315 10.53 8.94 -13.42
CA GLY A 315 11.89 9.22 -13.90
C GLY A 315 12.18 10.70 -14.21
N ARG A 316 11.29 11.62 -13.83
CA ARG A 316 11.45 13.08 -14.09
C ARG A 316 11.84 13.91 -12.88
N ALA A 317 11.84 13.34 -11.68
CA ALA A 317 12.34 14.02 -10.49
C ALA A 317 13.60 13.36 -9.97
N ASP A 318 14.37 14.16 -9.24
CA ASP A 318 15.47 13.67 -8.42
C ASP A 318 14.94 12.59 -7.45
N PRO A 319 15.65 11.47 -7.25
CA PRO A 319 15.28 10.44 -6.27
C PRO A 319 15.01 11.01 -4.87
N ASN A 320 15.75 12.05 -4.48
CA ASN A 320 15.58 12.74 -3.19
C ASN A 320 14.25 13.51 -3.10
N PHE A 321 13.52 13.72 -4.19
CA PHE A 321 12.22 14.37 -4.21
C PHE A 321 11.06 13.36 -4.13
N THR A 322 11.33 12.06 -4.04
CA THR A 322 10.29 11.01 -4.06
C THR A 322 9.90 10.56 -2.65
N SER A 323 8.62 10.31 -2.40
CA SER A 323 8.17 9.67 -1.16
C SER A 323 8.61 8.21 -1.09
N SER A 324 8.69 7.66 0.12
CA SER A 324 8.97 6.23 0.30
C SER A 324 7.94 5.36 -0.42
N ILE A 325 8.42 4.40 -1.22
CA ILE A 325 7.58 3.40 -1.88
C ILE A 325 6.97 2.39 -0.88
N LYS A 326 7.46 2.37 0.36
CA LYS A 326 6.96 1.42 1.38
C LYS A 326 5.54 1.75 1.80
N ARG A 327 5.15 3.03 1.82
CA ARG A 327 3.85 3.47 2.34
C ARG A 327 2.91 3.91 1.21
N PRO A 328 1.64 3.49 1.22
CA PRO A 328 0.63 4.06 0.34
C PRO A 328 0.36 5.51 0.74
N THR A 329 -0.01 6.34 -0.22
CA THR A 329 -0.27 7.76 -0.02
C THR A 329 -1.46 8.22 -0.86
N ILE A 330 -2.02 9.38 -0.52
CA ILE A 330 -3.12 9.98 -1.24
C ILE A 330 -2.66 11.34 -1.74
N SER A 331 -3.05 11.65 -2.97
CA SER A 331 -2.96 12.98 -3.56
C SER A 331 -4.31 13.39 -4.10
N THR A 332 -4.58 14.69 -4.14
CA THR A 332 -5.64 15.26 -4.94
C THR A 332 -5.05 15.66 -6.28
N ILE A 333 -5.90 15.64 -7.31
CA ILE A 333 -5.66 16.37 -8.54
C ILE A 333 -6.70 17.47 -8.66
N THR A 334 -6.26 18.67 -9.01
CA THR A 334 -7.11 19.84 -9.20
C THR A 334 -6.81 20.47 -10.55
N LEU A 335 -7.85 20.69 -11.35
CA LEU A 335 -7.81 21.46 -12.60
C LEU A 335 -8.66 22.72 -12.43
N ASP A 336 -8.03 23.89 -12.55
CA ASP A 336 -8.68 25.20 -12.52
C ASP A 336 -8.09 26.12 -13.60
N ILE A 337 -8.59 27.33 -13.70
CA ILE A 337 -8.09 28.37 -14.61
C ILE A 337 -7.27 29.38 -13.81
N ALA A 338 -5.99 29.55 -14.16
CA ALA A 338 -5.07 30.43 -13.43
C ALA A 338 -5.50 31.91 -13.49
N ASN A 339 -5.98 32.36 -14.65
CA ASN A 339 -6.46 33.72 -14.88
C ASN A 339 -7.99 33.84 -14.79
N LYS A 340 -8.60 33.08 -13.87
CA LYS A 340 -10.05 33.09 -13.58
C LYS A 340 -10.48 34.45 -13.03
N GLU A 341 -11.55 35.00 -13.60
CA GLU A 341 -12.17 36.23 -13.09
C GLU A 341 -13.11 35.92 -11.94
N ILE A 342 -13.29 36.89 -11.03
CA ILE A 342 -14.17 36.73 -9.86
C ILE A 342 -15.65 36.50 -10.25
N SER A 343 -16.05 36.90 -11.46
CA SER A 343 -17.39 36.64 -12.01
C SER A 343 -17.63 35.18 -12.42
N CYS A 344 -16.61 34.32 -12.39
CA CYS A 344 -16.73 32.91 -12.73
C CYS A 344 -17.29 32.10 -11.54
N VAL A 345 -18.47 32.48 -11.06
CA VAL A 345 -19.11 31.92 -9.86
C VAL A 345 -19.41 30.43 -10.06
N ASP A 346 -20.01 30.09 -11.20
CA ASP A 346 -20.40 28.71 -11.55
C ASP A 346 -19.22 27.83 -11.98
N LEU A 347 -18.03 28.41 -12.18
CA LEU A 347 -16.85 27.67 -12.65
C LEU A 347 -16.01 27.17 -11.47
N LYS A 348 -16.40 26.00 -10.96
CA LYS A 348 -15.69 25.29 -9.92
C LYS A 348 -14.43 24.59 -10.48
N PRO A 349 -13.35 24.51 -9.68
CA PRO A 349 -12.23 23.64 -10.01
C PRO A 349 -12.66 22.17 -10.04
N LEU A 350 -12.22 21.44 -11.07
CA LEU A 350 -12.44 20.00 -11.14
C LEU A 350 -11.45 19.30 -10.22
N THR A 351 -11.94 18.48 -9.31
CA THR A 351 -11.08 17.76 -8.35
C THR A 351 -11.35 16.25 -8.35
N ALA A 352 -10.30 15.46 -8.13
CA ALA A 352 -10.39 14.02 -7.86
C ALA A 352 -9.38 13.61 -6.79
N LEU A 353 -9.63 12.46 -6.17
CA LEU A 353 -8.67 11.81 -5.28
C LEU A 353 -7.95 10.68 -6.01
N ILE A 354 -6.65 10.63 -5.80
CA ILE A 354 -5.76 9.62 -6.34
C ILE A 354 -5.12 8.91 -5.15
N SER A 355 -5.52 7.66 -4.94
CA SER A 355 -4.87 6.75 -4.00
C SER A 355 -3.67 6.11 -4.70
N VAL A 356 -2.46 6.44 -4.28
CA VAL A 356 -1.23 5.75 -4.70
C VAL A 356 -1.01 4.62 -3.71
N GLY A 357 -1.47 3.42 -4.07
CA GLY A 357 -1.59 2.30 -3.14
C GLY A 357 -2.17 1.05 -3.78
N CYS A 358 -2.57 0.08 -2.95
CA CYS A 358 -3.04 -1.21 -3.43
C CYS A 358 -4.32 -1.10 -4.25
N ASP A 359 -4.27 -1.66 -5.46
CA ASP A 359 -5.44 -1.91 -6.30
C ASP A 359 -6.08 -3.25 -5.92
N LEU A 360 -7.19 -3.18 -5.17
CA LEU A 360 -7.89 -4.35 -4.63
C LEU A 360 -8.49 -5.27 -5.70
N GLU A 361 -8.50 -4.85 -6.97
CA GLU A 361 -8.93 -5.67 -8.10
C GLU A 361 -7.84 -6.65 -8.56
N LYS A 362 -6.59 -6.41 -8.16
CA LYS A 362 -5.45 -7.27 -8.50
C LYS A 362 -5.42 -8.51 -7.61
N LYS A 363 -5.09 -9.64 -8.21
CA LYS A 363 -4.81 -10.90 -7.52
C LYS A 363 -3.81 -11.72 -8.31
N ILE A 364 -3.11 -12.62 -7.63
CA ILE A 364 -2.28 -13.62 -8.28
C ILE A 364 -3.04 -14.94 -8.45
N VAL A 365 -2.76 -15.64 -9.54
CA VAL A 365 -3.29 -16.96 -9.86
C VAL A 365 -2.13 -17.83 -10.33
N ILE A 366 -2.09 -19.09 -9.88
CA ILE A 366 -1.08 -20.03 -10.35
C ILE A 366 -1.61 -20.77 -11.58
N GLN A 367 -0.85 -20.73 -12.66
CA GLN A 367 -1.23 -21.38 -13.91
C GLN A 367 -1.30 -22.90 -13.70
N ASN A 368 -2.44 -23.52 -14.08
CA ASN A 368 -2.72 -24.93 -13.83
C ASN A 368 -2.88 -25.77 -15.11
N GLU A 369 -2.05 -25.52 -16.13
CA GLU A 369 -2.11 -26.29 -17.38
C GLU A 369 -1.66 -27.75 -17.21
N LEU A 370 -0.63 -27.98 -16.39
CA LEU A 370 -0.07 -29.30 -16.11
C LEU A 370 -0.48 -29.77 -14.71
N SER A 371 -1.65 -30.39 -14.61
CA SER A 371 -2.19 -30.94 -13.35
C SER A 371 -2.11 -32.46 -13.28
N ALA A 372 -2.04 -32.99 -12.05
CA ALA A 372 -2.09 -34.43 -11.79
C ALA A 372 -3.39 -35.07 -12.29
N CYS A 373 -4.49 -34.31 -12.29
CA CYS A 373 -5.77 -34.74 -12.84
C CYS A 373 -5.74 -34.86 -14.37
N HIS A 374 -5.16 -33.89 -15.06
CA HIS A 374 -5.07 -33.91 -16.53
C HIS A 374 -4.25 -35.11 -17.04
N HIS A 375 -3.23 -35.50 -16.29
CA HIS A 375 -2.40 -36.67 -16.57
C HIS A 375 -2.96 -37.99 -16.03
N GLY A 376 -4.15 -37.98 -15.42
CA GLY A 376 -4.80 -39.18 -14.88
C GLY A 376 -4.10 -39.81 -13.68
N VAL A 377 -3.22 -39.06 -13.00
CA VAL A 377 -2.50 -39.51 -11.79
C VAL A 377 -3.42 -39.47 -10.58
N LEU A 378 -4.27 -38.44 -10.48
CA LEU A 378 -5.31 -38.30 -9.47
C LEU A 378 -6.68 -38.16 -10.13
N ASP A 379 -7.72 -38.68 -9.49
CA ASP A 379 -9.11 -38.55 -9.95
C ASP A 379 -9.77 -37.31 -9.30
N PRO A 380 -10.22 -36.31 -10.09
CA PRO A 380 -10.96 -35.17 -9.58
C PRO A 380 -12.18 -35.54 -8.73
N VAL A 381 -12.88 -36.63 -9.05
CA VAL A 381 -14.07 -37.05 -8.32
C VAL A 381 -13.69 -37.55 -6.93
N ALA A 382 -12.60 -38.32 -6.83
CA ALA A 382 -12.07 -38.77 -5.55
C ALA A 382 -11.59 -37.60 -4.68
N LEU A 383 -10.94 -36.59 -5.28
CA LEU A 383 -10.49 -35.41 -4.55
C LEU A 383 -11.67 -34.55 -4.02
N GLN A 384 -12.82 -34.57 -4.69
CA GLN A 384 -14.03 -33.86 -4.25
C GLN A 384 -14.73 -34.56 -3.07
N ASP A 385 -14.55 -35.87 -2.91
CA ASP A 385 -15.23 -36.67 -1.88
C ASP A 385 -14.42 -36.74 -0.58
N ASN A 386 -14.27 -35.60 0.09
CA ASN A 386 -13.61 -35.47 1.39
C ASN A 386 -12.24 -36.17 1.49
N TYR A 387 -11.42 -36.04 0.45
CA TYR A 387 -10.14 -36.73 0.36
C TYR A 387 -9.18 -36.33 1.49
N SER A 388 -8.62 -37.32 2.19
CA SER A 388 -7.50 -37.14 3.11
C SER A 388 -6.26 -37.89 2.62
N TYR A 389 -5.09 -37.38 2.97
CA TYR A 389 -3.81 -38.03 2.73
C TYR A 389 -2.94 -37.98 3.98
N ILE A 390 -2.01 -38.91 4.08
CA ILE A 390 -1.11 -39.03 5.22
C ILE A 390 0.24 -38.40 4.86
N ILE A 391 0.77 -37.60 5.77
CA ILE A 391 2.15 -37.14 5.76
C ILE A 391 2.92 -37.93 6.82
N GLU A 392 3.98 -38.60 6.38
CA GLU A 392 4.84 -39.43 7.22
C GLU A 392 5.57 -38.56 8.24
N ARG A 393 5.62 -39.00 9.51
CA ARG A 393 6.25 -38.26 10.61
C ARG A 393 7.71 -37.85 10.35
N GLU A 394 8.43 -38.60 9.52
CA GLU A 394 9.82 -38.28 9.16
C GLU A 394 9.96 -37.15 8.14
N ALA A 395 8.86 -36.72 7.50
CA ALA A 395 8.86 -35.79 6.36
C ALA A 395 8.42 -34.35 6.69
N TYR A 396 7.89 -34.10 7.90
CA TYR A 396 7.37 -32.80 8.30
C TYR A 396 7.76 -32.39 9.72
N ASP A 397 7.73 -31.09 9.97
CA ASP A 397 7.91 -30.48 11.29
C ASP A 397 6.72 -29.57 11.62
N PRO A 398 5.91 -29.90 12.64
CA PRO A 398 4.78 -29.06 13.05
C PRO A 398 5.20 -27.67 13.56
N ASN A 399 6.45 -27.50 13.99
CA ASN A 399 6.98 -26.24 14.52
C ASN A 399 7.86 -25.47 13.54
N PHE A 400 8.08 -25.97 12.32
CA PHE A 400 8.90 -25.31 11.29
C PHE A 400 10.37 -25.02 11.70
N GLN A 401 10.92 -25.83 12.61
CA GLN A 401 12.29 -25.74 13.13
C GLN A 401 13.26 -26.78 12.52
N GLY A 402 12.78 -27.63 11.62
CA GLY A 402 13.54 -28.73 11.00
C GLY A 402 13.64 -30.00 11.85
N GLN A 403 12.71 -30.22 12.78
CA GLN A 403 12.61 -31.41 13.62
C GLN A 403 11.54 -32.38 13.10
N GLN A 404 11.82 -33.68 13.14
CA GLN A 404 10.83 -34.69 12.74
C GLN A 404 9.68 -34.77 13.74
N ALA A 405 8.47 -35.02 13.24
CA ALA A 405 7.30 -35.24 14.06
C ALA A 405 7.32 -36.60 14.78
N GLU A 406 6.50 -36.73 15.83
CA GLU A 406 6.38 -37.98 16.58
C GLU A 406 5.39 -38.98 15.95
N GLU A 407 4.34 -38.48 15.28
CA GLU A 407 3.24 -39.25 14.69
C GLU A 407 2.96 -38.80 13.25
N ASP A 408 2.31 -39.67 12.47
CA ASP A 408 1.90 -39.32 11.10
C ASP A 408 0.73 -38.32 11.13
N LEU A 409 0.70 -37.40 10.15
CA LEU A 409 -0.33 -36.38 10.05
C LEU A 409 -1.35 -36.73 8.97
N GLU A 410 -2.62 -36.87 9.36
CA GLU A 410 -3.73 -36.95 8.41
C GLU A 410 -4.18 -35.54 8.00
N VAL A 411 -4.04 -35.20 6.73
CA VAL A 411 -4.40 -33.89 6.16
C VAL A 411 -5.62 -34.04 5.25
N TYR A 412 -6.65 -33.26 5.54
CA TYR A 412 -7.81 -33.10 4.67
C TYR A 412 -7.47 -32.17 3.49
N TYR A 413 -7.76 -32.60 2.26
CA TYR A 413 -7.47 -31.83 1.05
C TYR A 413 -8.64 -30.93 0.65
N PRO A 414 -8.52 -29.58 0.73
CA PRO A 414 -9.62 -28.66 0.43
C PRO A 414 -9.76 -28.42 -1.08
N TYR A 415 -10.34 -29.39 -1.79
CA TYR A 415 -10.49 -29.35 -3.26
C TYR A 415 -11.25 -28.10 -3.78
N GLU A 416 -12.27 -27.62 -3.06
CA GLU A 416 -13.02 -26.42 -3.46
C GLU A 416 -12.14 -25.17 -3.58
N LYS A 417 -11.06 -25.09 -2.79
CA LYS A 417 -10.14 -23.95 -2.78
C LYS A 417 -8.93 -24.17 -3.69
N LEU A 418 -8.35 -25.36 -3.65
CA LEU A 418 -7.07 -25.66 -4.32
C LEU A 418 -7.24 -26.27 -5.72
N GLY A 419 -8.40 -26.85 -6.01
CA GLY A 419 -8.65 -27.57 -7.26
C GLY A 419 -7.74 -28.79 -7.42
N CYS A 420 -7.39 -29.11 -8.66
CA CYS A 420 -6.47 -30.21 -8.98
C CYS A 420 -5.01 -29.79 -8.76
N PRO A 421 -4.19 -30.58 -8.03
CA PRO A 421 -2.78 -30.27 -7.84
C PRO A 421 -1.98 -30.20 -9.14
N LEU A 422 -1.03 -29.28 -9.20
CA LEU A 422 -0.01 -29.20 -10.23
C LEU A 422 0.84 -30.46 -10.23
N LEU A 423 1.39 -30.86 -11.37
CA LEU A 423 2.23 -32.05 -11.46
C LEU A 423 3.71 -31.69 -11.52
N ALA A 424 4.51 -32.21 -10.59
CA ALA A 424 5.96 -32.03 -10.56
C ALA A 424 6.69 -33.38 -10.39
N TYR A 425 7.83 -33.55 -11.05
CA TYR A 425 8.65 -34.76 -10.93
C TYR A 425 9.72 -34.57 -9.86
N TYR A 426 9.94 -35.57 -9.01
CA TYR A 426 11.00 -35.53 -7.99
C TYR A 426 12.38 -35.28 -8.63
N ASP A 427 13.30 -34.62 -7.91
CA ASP A 427 14.67 -34.33 -8.40
C ASP A 427 14.75 -33.50 -9.72
N THR A 428 13.63 -32.97 -10.22
CA THR A 428 13.60 -32.04 -11.36
C THR A 428 13.34 -30.63 -10.87
N PRO A 429 14.25 -29.66 -11.13
CA PRO A 429 14.04 -28.27 -10.76
C PRO A 429 12.75 -27.70 -11.36
N TRP A 430 11.86 -27.24 -10.49
CA TRP A 430 10.51 -26.80 -10.80
C TRP A 430 10.22 -25.43 -10.18
N LYS A 431 9.47 -24.57 -10.88
CA LYS A 431 8.95 -23.31 -10.33
C LYS A 431 7.52 -23.08 -10.82
N PRO A 432 6.61 -22.54 -10.00
CA PRO A 432 5.27 -22.21 -10.45
C PRO A 432 5.32 -21.05 -11.44
N VAL A 433 4.38 -21.04 -12.40
CA VAL A 433 4.10 -19.86 -13.23
C VAL A 433 3.01 -19.05 -12.52
N VAL A 434 3.38 -17.85 -12.09
CA VAL A 434 2.52 -16.96 -11.33
C VAL A 434 1.97 -15.89 -12.26
N GLU A 435 0.66 -15.75 -12.34
CA GLU A 435 -0.02 -14.80 -13.21
C GLU A 435 -0.67 -13.68 -12.40
N LEU A 436 -0.53 -12.43 -12.85
CA LEU A 436 -1.28 -11.30 -12.33
C LEU A 436 -2.60 -11.15 -13.08
N TRP A 437 -3.69 -11.10 -12.32
CA TRP A 437 -5.04 -10.90 -12.84
C TRP A 437 -5.64 -9.62 -12.26
N ARG A 438 -6.38 -8.88 -13.09
CA ARG A 438 -7.16 -7.71 -12.69
C ARG A 438 -8.55 -7.78 -13.31
N GLU A 439 -9.60 -7.57 -12.52
CA GLU A 439 -11.01 -7.65 -12.98
C GLU A 439 -11.33 -8.94 -13.76
N GLY A 440 -10.70 -10.06 -13.39
CA GLY A 440 -10.90 -11.34 -14.09
C GLY A 440 -10.25 -11.42 -15.49
N LYS A 441 -9.31 -10.53 -15.81
CA LYS A 441 -8.48 -10.59 -17.02
C LYS A 441 -7.01 -10.77 -16.65
N PHE A 442 -6.35 -11.71 -17.32
CA PHE A 442 -4.90 -11.87 -17.29
C PHE A 442 -4.21 -10.57 -17.71
N GLN A 443 -3.20 -10.15 -16.96
CA GLN A 443 -2.38 -8.98 -17.24
C GLN A 443 -0.99 -9.40 -17.73
N GLU A 444 -0.27 -10.14 -16.89
CA GLU A 444 1.12 -10.56 -17.15
C GLU A 444 1.53 -11.76 -16.28
N VAL A 445 2.65 -12.38 -16.63
CA VAL A 445 3.34 -13.35 -15.77
C VAL A 445 4.23 -12.56 -14.81
N VAL A 446 4.16 -12.88 -13.52
CA VAL A 446 4.90 -12.18 -12.46
C VAL A 446 6.37 -12.56 -12.53
N GLU A 447 7.22 -11.60 -12.85
CA GLU A 447 8.69 -11.74 -12.83
C GLU A 447 9.32 -11.28 -11.51
N ALA A 448 8.53 -10.73 -10.58
CA ALA A 448 8.99 -10.24 -9.29
C ALA A 448 9.47 -11.35 -8.34
N GLU A 449 10.18 -10.95 -7.29
CA GLU A 449 10.63 -11.85 -6.22
C GLU A 449 9.44 -12.33 -5.36
N TYR A 450 9.38 -13.65 -5.13
CA TYR A 450 8.35 -14.29 -4.32
C TYR A 450 8.92 -15.45 -3.50
N VAL A 451 8.17 -15.84 -2.47
CA VAL A 451 8.55 -16.92 -1.55
C VAL A 451 7.46 -17.98 -1.48
N LEU A 452 7.86 -19.21 -1.16
CA LEU A 452 6.96 -20.34 -0.92
C LEU A 452 7.09 -20.83 0.51
N LEU A 453 5.97 -21.15 1.15
CA LEU A 453 5.91 -21.83 2.44
C LEU A 453 5.01 -23.05 2.33
N GLU A 454 5.48 -24.23 2.72
CA GLU A 454 4.61 -25.41 2.78
C GLU A 454 3.79 -25.38 4.06
N MET A 455 2.47 -25.47 3.94
CA MET A 455 1.52 -25.15 5.01
C MET A 455 1.42 -26.22 6.11
N ASN A 456 1.89 -27.44 5.85
CA ASN A 456 1.87 -28.57 6.78
C ASN A 456 3.24 -28.83 7.42
N GLY A 457 4.25 -27.98 7.14
CA GLY A 457 5.60 -28.12 7.68
C GLY A 457 6.45 -29.17 6.97
N LEU A 458 6.08 -29.64 5.77
CA LEU A 458 6.93 -30.52 4.97
C LEU A 458 8.27 -29.83 4.68
N PHE A 459 9.38 -30.53 4.93
CA PHE A 459 10.73 -30.05 4.65
C PHE A 459 11.46 -30.90 3.60
N THR A 460 10.73 -31.80 2.91
CA THR A 460 11.25 -32.71 1.86
C THR A 460 11.39 -32.03 0.49
N TYR A 461 11.85 -30.78 0.48
CA TYR A 461 12.20 -30.02 -0.71
C TYR A 461 13.29 -29.00 -0.38
N THR A 462 14.05 -28.63 -1.40
CA THR A 462 15.12 -27.64 -1.32
C THR A 462 15.08 -26.71 -2.53
N TYR A 463 16.08 -25.84 -2.64
CA TYR A 463 16.21 -24.86 -3.71
C TYR A 463 17.45 -25.17 -4.56
N SER A 464 17.33 -24.93 -5.86
CA SER A 464 18.40 -25.19 -6.83
C SER A 464 19.61 -24.27 -6.67
N LEU A 465 19.43 -23.09 -6.07
CA LEU A 465 20.48 -22.13 -5.81
C LEU A 465 20.75 -22.01 -4.30
N THR A 466 22.03 -21.81 -3.98
CA THR A 466 22.49 -21.33 -2.67
C THR A 466 22.71 -19.82 -2.70
N ALA A 467 22.81 -19.18 -1.53
CA ALA A 467 23.05 -17.74 -1.40
C ALA A 467 24.27 -17.26 -2.23
N GLY A 468 25.36 -18.04 -2.24
CA GLY A 468 26.55 -17.74 -3.02
C GLY A 468 26.33 -17.85 -4.53
N THR A 469 25.64 -18.91 -4.99
CA THR A 469 25.35 -19.10 -6.42
C THR A 469 24.26 -18.16 -6.96
N ALA A 470 23.39 -17.65 -6.09
CA ALA A 470 22.42 -16.60 -6.41
C ALA A 470 23.07 -15.21 -6.53
N GLY A 471 24.37 -15.09 -6.24
CA GLY A 471 25.11 -13.83 -6.37
C GLY A 471 24.76 -12.81 -5.30
N CYS A 472 24.29 -13.24 -4.12
CA CYS A 472 23.96 -12.34 -3.03
C CYS A 472 25.19 -11.55 -2.53
N SER A 473 25.03 -10.25 -2.30
CA SER A 473 26.05 -9.42 -1.62
C SER A 473 25.96 -9.51 -0.10
N ALA A 474 24.76 -9.79 0.42
CA ALA A 474 24.45 -9.91 1.83
C ALA A 474 23.83 -11.28 2.16
N GLN A 475 23.77 -11.65 3.44
CA GLN A 475 23.10 -12.90 3.84
C GLN A 475 21.58 -12.79 3.57
N PRO A 476 20.98 -13.62 2.69
CA PRO A 476 19.55 -13.55 2.41
C PRO A 476 18.71 -13.95 3.63
N GLN A 477 17.55 -13.31 3.76
CA GLN A 477 16.49 -13.69 4.71
C GLN A 477 15.93 -15.08 4.36
N ASN A 478 15.37 -15.75 5.37
CA ASN A 478 14.68 -17.04 5.25
C ASN A 478 13.48 -17.11 6.20
N TRP A 479 12.60 -18.10 6.02
CA TRP A 479 11.39 -18.25 6.85
C TRP A 479 11.68 -18.37 8.35
N THR A 480 12.76 -19.05 8.74
CA THR A 480 13.17 -19.15 10.15
C THR A 480 13.45 -17.76 10.74
N THR A 481 14.25 -16.94 10.05
CA THR A 481 14.58 -15.58 10.50
C THR A 481 13.37 -14.65 10.51
N ILE A 482 12.45 -14.76 9.54
CA ILE A 482 11.23 -13.95 9.49
C ILE A 482 10.27 -14.32 10.62
N THR A 483 10.13 -15.61 10.90
CA THR A 483 9.25 -16.10 11.96
C THR A 483 9.77 -15.72 13.36
N GLU A 484 11.08 -15.77 13.56
CA GLU A 484 11.72 -15.28 14.80
C GLU A 484 11.50 -13.77 15.02
N MET A 485 11.52 -12.97 13.96
CA MET A 485 11.29 -11.51 14.03
C MET A 485 9.83 -11.15 14.31
N ALA A 486 8.86 -11.98 13.88
CA ALA A 486 7.43 -11.75 14.04
C ALA A 486 6.90 -11.95 15.48
N GLY A 487 7.55 -12.80 16.29
CA GLY A 487 7.11 -13.14 17.65
C GLY A 487 5.77 -13.90 17.70
N ASP A 488 5.21 -14.10 18.91
CA ASP A 488 3.98 -14.88 19.14
C ASP A 488 2.68 -14.26 18.56
N THR A 489 2.73 -13.03 18.04
CA THR A 489 1.53 -12.25 17.68
C THR A 489 1.25 -12.12 16.19
N ALA A 490 2.18 -12.51 15.30
CA ALA A 490 2.00 -12.38 13.86
C ALA A 490 2.07 -13.75 13.16
N SER A 491 0.93 -14.17 12.61
CA SER A 491 0.81 -15.27 11.66
C SER A 491 1.73 -15.01 10.46
N PHE A 492 2.41 -16.07 10.00
CA PHE A 492 3.21 -16.19 8.77
C PHE A 492 3.05 -15.06 7.75
N SER A 493 3.81 -13.97 7.89
CA SER A 493 3.74 -12.83 6.96
C SER A 493 5.15 -12.45 6.54
N TRP A 494 5.65 -13.10 5.49
CA TRP A 494 6.78 -12.59 4.73
C TRP A 494 6.23 -11.82 3.53
N ASP A 495 6.40 -10.51 3.55
CA ASP A 495 5.79 -9.60 2.60
C ASP A 495 6.75 -8.46 2.21
N ARG A 496 6.24 -7.55 1.39
CA ARG A 496 6.99 -6.39 0.92
C ARG A 496 7.44 -5.40 1.99
N GLU A 497 6.83 -5.42 3.17
CA GLU A 497 7.15 -4.46 4.23
C GLU A 497 8.38 -4.90 5.03
N ASN A 498 8.57 -6.22 5.18
CA ASN A 498 9.69 -6.81 5.92
C ASN A 498 10.77 -7.48 5.07
N TYR A 499 10.51 -7.71 3.77
CA TYR A 499 11.50 -8.26 2.86
C TYR A 499 12.60 -7.25 2.49
N MET A 500 13.83 -7.73 2.48
CA MET A 500 15.01 -7.02 1.99
C MET A 500 15.79 -7.94 1.05
N SER A 501 15.98 -7.50 -0.19
CA SER A 501 16.73 -8.27 -1.18
C SER A 501 18.21 -8.38 -0.78
N CYS A 502 18.79 -9.57 -0.98
CA CYS A 502 20.22 -9.80 -0.69
C CYS A 502 21.15 -9.07 -1.67
N HIS A 503 20.59 -8.52 -2.76
CA HIS A 503 21.28 -7.73 -3.77
C HIS A 503 21.18 -6.22 -3.51
N ASP A 504 20.44 -5.79 -2.49
CA ASP A 504 20.29 -4.38 -2.11
C ASP A 504 21.61 -3.85 -1.51
N PRO A 505 22.22 -2.77 -2.06
CA PRO A 505 23.45 -2.19 -1.52
C PRO A 505 23.28 -1.59 -0.12
N ASP A 506 22.07 -1.24 0.29
CA ASP A 506 21.78 -0.69 1.62
C ASP A 506 21.56 -1.79 2.67
N TYR A 507 21.54 -3.06 2.26
CA TYR A 507 21.42 -4.20 3.17
C TYR A 507 22.80 -4.73 3.57
N HIS A 508 23.17 -4.51 4.84
CA HIS A 508 24.54 -4.68 5.33
C HIS A 508 24.79 -5.96 6.13
N GLU A 509 23.93 -6.98 6.02
CA GLU A 509 24.16 -8.27 6.69
C GLU A 509 25.27 -9.07 5.98
N PRO A 510 26.41 -9.37 6.64
CA PRO A 510 27.53 -10.03 5.98
C PRO A 510 27.15 -11.44 5.53
N LEU A 511 27.49 -11.79 4.29
CA LEU A 511 27.31 -13.14 3.74
C LEU A 511 28.26 -14.13 4.44
N ARG A 512 27.81 -14.72 5.55
CA ARG A 512 28.59 -15.67 6.37
C ARG A 512 28.44 -17.11 5.88
N TRP A 513 27.26 -17.44 5.35
CA TRP A 513 26.93 -18.80 4.93
C TRP A 513 26.50 -18.83 3.47
N PRO A 514 27.45 -18.92 2.52
CA PRO A 514 27.14 -18.91 1.09
C PRO A 514 26.47 -20.19 0.61
N ASP A 515 26.63 -21.31 1.33
CA ASP A 515 26.12 -22.62 0.93
C ASP A 515 24.67 -22.90 1.36
N VAL A 516 24.03 -21.97 2.09
CA VAL A 516 22.63 -22.15 2.51
C VAL A 516 21.68 -22.04 1.32
N PRO A 517 20.58 -22.82 1.28
CA PRO A 517 19.57 -22.71 0.24
C PRO A 517 19.00 -21.28 0.15
N TYR A 518 18.94 -20.76 -1.06
CA TYR A 518 18.32 -19.47 -1.32
C TYR A 518 16.81 -19.67 -1.49
N GLN A 519 15.98 -19.13 -0.60
CA GLN A 519 14.53 -19.41 -0.56
C GLN A 519 13.68 -18.51 -1.46
N ILE A 520 14.29 -17.50 -2.08
CA ILE A 520 13.58 -16.52 -2.90
C ILE A 520 13.56 -17.04 -4.33
N LEU A 521 12.40 -16.98 -4.96
CA LEU A 521 12.16 -17.38 -6.33
C LEU A 521 11.79 -16.15 -7.18
N GLY A 522 11.95 -16.28 -8.50
CA GLY A 522 11.70 -15.17 -9.42
C GLY A 522 12.78 -14.08 -9.37
N GLY A 523 12.40 -12.87 -9.78
CA GLY A 523 13.30 -11.73 -9.88
C GLY A 523 14.45 -11.97 -10.85
N PRO A 524 15.68 -11.54 -10.51
CA PRO A 524 16.86 -11.71 -11.37
C PRO A 524 17.42 -13.14 -11.34
N THR A 525 16.85 -14.06 -10.57
CA THR A 525 17.40 -15.40 -10.35
C THR A 525 16.57 -16.49 -11.04
N GLU A 526 17.26 -17.50 -11.58
CA GLU A 526 16.61 -18.71 -12.11
C GLU A 526 16.46 -19.79 -11.04
N ASN A 527 16.22 -19.38 -9.80
CA ASN A 527 16.02 -20.32 -8.70
C ASN A 527 14.73 -21.12 -8.88
N LYS A 528 14.77 -22.37 -8.43
CA LYS A 528 13.71 -23.36 -8.57
C LYS A 528 13.67 -24.25 -7.33
N VAL A 529 12.50 -24.81 -7.05
CA VAL A 529 12.30 -25.83 -6.04
C VAL A 529 12.75 -27.19 -6.60
N VAL A 530 13.42 -27.99 -5.77
CA VAL A 530 13.80 -29.36 -6.06
C VAL A 530 13.21 -30.23 -4.96
N PHE A 531 12.33 -31.16 -5.32
CA PHE A 531 11.70 -32.06 -4.35
C PHE A 531 12.60 -33.26 -4.05
N ASP A 532 12.66 -33.62 -2.77
CA ASP A 532 13.39 -34.82 -2.32
C ASP A 532 12.63 -36.08 -2.74
N GLN A 533 13.19 -37.25 -2.39
CA GLN A 533 12.66 -38.55 -2.76
C GLN A 533 11.37 -38.92 -1.96
N ARG A 534 10.29 -38.16 -2.18
CA ARG A 534 8.95 -38.37 -1.61
C ARG A 534 7.88 -38.13 -2.66
N ASN A 535 6.90 -39.02 -2.75
CA ASN A 535 5.70 -38.79 -3.54
C ASN A 535 4.58 -38.30 -2.63
N GLY A 536 3.78 -37.35 -3.09
CA GLY A 536 2.63 -36.87 -2.32
C GLY A 536 2.21 -35.46 -2.69
N ILE A 537 1.17 -34.99 -1.99
CA ILE A 537 0.65 -33.63 -2.12
C ILE A 537 1.42 -32.69 -1.20
N TYR A 538 1.80 -31.54 -1.74
CA TYR A 538 2.36 -30.39 -1.04
C TYR A 538 1.38 -29.23 -1.19
N ILE A 539 1.11 -28.48 -0.11
CA ILE A 539 0.25 -27.29 -0.16
C ILE A 539 1.14 -26.09 0.13
N PHE A 540 1.36 -25.27 -0.89
CA PHE A 540 2.19 -24.08 -0.78
C PHE A 540 1.34 -22.83 -0.62
N PHE A 541 1.72 -22.00 0.34
CA PHE A 541 1.43 -20.58 0.36
C PHE A 541 2.50 -19.83 -0.42
N ILE A 542 2.08 -18.93 -1.30
CA ILE A 542 2.95 -18.05 -2.07
C ILE A 542 2.64 -16.60 -1.74
N SER A 543 3.69 -15.81 -1.58
CA SER A 543 3.61 -14.36 -1.35
C SER A 543 4.61 -13.65 -2.25
N ILE A 544 4.15 -12.64 -3.00
CA ILE A 544 5.04 -11.72 -3.71
C ILE A 544 5.64 -10.75 -2.68
N VAL A 545 6.97 -10.71 -2.60
CA VAL A 545 7.70 -9.95 -1.58
C VAL A 545 8.43 -8.73 -2.14
N ASP A 546 8.57 -8.62 -3.47
CA ASP A 546 9.24 -7.48 -4.10
C ASP A 546 8.58 -6.14 -3.72
N PRO A 547 9.30 -5.23 -3.05
CA PRO A 547 8.76 -3.96 -2.58
C PRO A 547 8.42 -2.98 -3.69
N SER A 548 8.90 -3.20 -4.92
CA SER A 548 8.73 -2.32 -6.08
C SER A 548 7.70 -2.85 -7.09
N TYR A 549 7.09 -4.00 -6.83
CA TYR A 549 6.17 -4.64 -7.76
C TYR A 549 4.71 -4.19 -7.60
N SER A 550 4.19 -4.21 -6.38
CA SER A 550 2.81 -3.80 -6.05
C SER A 550 2.72 -3.34 -4.60
N TYR A 551 1.76 -2.45 -4.32
CA TYR A 551 1.35 -2.11 -2.95
C TYR A 551 0.44 -3.16 -2.32
N CYS A 552 -0.09 -4.11 -3.11
CA CYS A 552 -0.97 -5.15 -2.60
C CYS A 552 -0.19 -6.31 -1.98
N HIS A 553 -0.77 -6.91 -0.94
CA HIS A 553 -0.37 -8.23 -0.48
C HIS A 553 -0.88 -9.27 -1.48
N LEU A 554 -0.05 -9.56 -2.48
CA LEU A 554 -0.35 -10.52 -3.53
C LEU A 554 0.06 -11.91 -3.06
N GLU A 555 -0.90 -12.60 -2.46
CA GLU A 555 -0.71 -13.93 -1.88
C GLU A 555 -1.80 -14.90 -2.33
N THR A 556 -1.47 -16.19 -2.38
CA THR A 556 -2.45 -17.25 -2.63
C THR A 556 -1.94 -18.60 -2.12
N THR A 557 -2.80 -19.60 -2.13
CA THR A 557 -2.43 -20.99 -1.83
C THR A 557 -2.72 -21.89 -3.02
N PHE A 558 -1.83 -22.85 -3.25
CA PHE A 558 -1.98 -23.82 -4.33
C PHE A 558 -1.36 -25.16 -3.93
N SER A 559 -1.66 -26.21 -4.69
CA SER A 559 -1.17 -27.56 -4.40
C SER A 559 -0.33 -28.13 -5.55
N VAL A 560 0.61 -29.00 -5.19
CA VAL A 560 1.48 -29.73 -6.11
C VAL A 560 1.47 -31.20 -5.71
N TYR A 561 1.32 -32.10 -6.67
CA TYR A 561 1.55 -33.52 -6.52
C TYR A 561 2.91 -33.89 -7.11
N VAL A 562 3.79 -34.40 -6.24
CA VAL A 562 5.13 -34.87 -6.63
C VAL A 562 5.06 -36.37 -6.90
N TYR A 563 5.64 -36.80 -8.03
CA TYR A 563 5.65 -38.20 -8.46
C TYR A 563 7.04 -38.67 -8.92
N GLY A 564 7.18 -39.99 -9.03
CA GLY A 564 8.36 -40.66 -9.59
C GLY A 564 9.40 -41.11 -8.56
N ALA A 565 9.29 -40.70 -7.29
CA ALA A 565 10.23 -41.11 -6.25
C ALA A 565 10.02 -42.59 -5.91
N PHE A 566 10.99 -43.44 -6.22
CA PHE A 566 10.95 -44.84 -5.77
C PHE A 566 11.22 -44.90 -4.27
N PRO A 567 10.65 -45.87 -3.52
CA PRO A 567 10.96 -46.03 -2.11
C PRO A 567 12.47 -46.31 -1.93
N LEU A 568 13.09 -45.63 -0.97
CA LEU A 568 14.49 -45.86 -0.62
C LEU A 568 14.69 -47.34 -0.26
N SER A 569 15.65 -48.00 -0.91
CA SER A 569 15.91 -49.42 -0.67
C SER A 569 16.36 -49.62 0.78
N ILE A 570 15.58 -50.37 1.55
CA ILE A 570 15.86 -50.72 2.97
C ILE A 570 17.25 -51.38 3.12
N PHE A 571 17.75 -52.02 2.07
CA PHE A 571 19.08 -52.63 2.03
C PHE A 571 19.99 -51.86 1.07
N PRO A 572 21.20 -51.43 1.50
CA PRO A 572 22.15 -50.84 0.58
C PRO A 572 22.50 -51.83 -0.55
N PRO A 573 22.76 -51.35 -1.77
CA PRO A 573 23.02 -52.24 -2.91
C PRO A 573 24.17 -53.23 -2.65
N ILE A 574 25.13 -52.84 -1.80
CA ILE A 574 26.25 -53.69 -1.37
C ILE A 574 25.79 -54.92 -0.59
N THR A 575 24.78 -54.82 0.29
CA THR A 575 24.30 -55.99 1.04
C THR A 575 23.52 -56.95 0.15
N ILE A 576 22.77 -56.44 -0.83
CA ILE A 576 22.09 -57.25 -1.84
C ILE A 576 23.11 -57.97 -2.72
N VAL A 577 24.17 -57.29 -3.16
CA VAL A 577 25.27 -57.89 -3.93
C VAL A 577 26.00 -58.94 -3.11
N LEU A 578 26.30 -58.69 -1.83
CA LEU A 578 26.94 -59.67 -0.96
C LEU A 578 26.06 -60.90 -0.71
N LEU A 579 24.76 -60.71 -0.52
CA LEU A 579 23.80 -61.82 -0.36
C LEU A 579 23.70 -62.65 -1.63
N THR A 580 23.62 -62.01 -2.80
CA THR A 580 23.56 -62.73 -4.09
C THR A 580 24.87 -63.44 -4.43
N VAL A 581 26.02 -62.83 -4.13
CA VAL A 581 27.34 -63.46 -4.29
C VAL A 581 27.49 -64.63 -3.32
N ALA A 582 27.04 -64.49 -2.07
CA ALA A 582 27.08 -65.58 -1.09
C ALA A 582 26.15 -66.75 -1.47
N THR A 583 24.94 -66.47 -1.97
CA THR A 583 24.03 -67.53 -2.47
C THR A 583 24.59 -68.20 -3.72
N LEU A 584 25.17 -67.46 -4.65
CA LEU A 584 25.83 -68.04 -5.82
C LEU A 584 27.08 -68.86 -5.45
N LEU A 585 27.91 -68.39 -4.51
CA LEU A 585 29.07 -69.14 -4.00
C LEU A 585 28.65 -70.41 -3.27
N SER A 586 27.60 -70.36 -2.46
CA SER A 586 27.09 -71.54 -1.76
C SER A 586 26.47 -72.57 -2.70
N VAL A 587 25.75 -72.13 -3.74
CA VAL A 587 25.26 -73.02 -4.82
C VAL A 587 26.44 -73.60 -5.61
N TRP A 588 27.45 -72.79 -5.94
CA TRP A 588 28.65 -73.25 -6.63
C TRP A 588 29.44 -74.26 -5.79
N LEU A 589 29.63 -74.00 -4.49
CA LEU A 589 30.24 -74.94 -3.55
C LEU A 589 29.41 -76.22 -3.42
N ALA A 590 28.08 -76.13 -3.32
CA ALA A 590 27.21 -77.30 -3.24
C ALA A 590 27.22 -78.15 -4.54
N TYR A 591 27.48 -77.54 -5.69
CA TYR A 591 27.65 -78.22 -6.98
C TYR A 591 29.06 -78.83 -7.14
N MET A 592 30.10 -78.10 -6.74
CA MET A 592 31.50 -78.51 -6.93
C MET A 592 31.99 -79.51 -5.89
N ILE A 593 31.54 -79.43 -4.63
CA ILE A 593 31.98 -80.33 -3.54
C ILE A 593 31.68 -81.81 -3.85
N PRO A 594 30.49 -82.20 -4.34
CA PRO A 594 30.22 -83.59 -4.75
C PRO A 594 31.05 -84.04 -5.95
N GLN A 595 31.35 -83.14 -6.90
CA GLN A 595 32.17 -83.46 -8.08
C GLN A 595 33.66 -83.63 -7.75
N LEU A 596 34.18 -82.82 -6.81
CA LEU A 596 35.54 -82.97 -6.28
C LEU A 596 35.69 -84.20 -5.38
N LEU A 597 34.65 -84.61 -4.64
CA LEU A 597 34.64 -85.83 -3.84
C LEU A 597 34.47 -87.13 -4.66
N HIS A 598 34.23 -87.03 -5.97
CA HIS A 598 34.17 -88.20 -6.88
C HIS A 598 35.43 -88.42 -7.72
N MET A 599 36.41 -87.50 -7.66
CA MET A 599 37.76 -87.75 -8.16
C MET A 599 38.72 -87.82 -6.97
N GLU A 600 39.25 -89.03 -6.76
CA GLU A 600 40.18 -89.46 -5.71
C GLU A 600 39.53 -90.08 -4.46
N GLN A 601 39.57 -91.42 -4.50
CA GLN A 601 39.61 -92.42 -3.43
C GLN A 601 39.26 -91.99 -2.00
N GLY A 602 38.31 -92.74 -1.44
CA GLY A 602 37.88 -92.66 -0.07
C GLY A 602 38.89 -93.19 0.95
N LEU A 603 38.49 -92.98 2.22
CA LEU A 603 39.15 -93.27 3.49
C LEU A 603 40.16 -92.22 3.97
N GLU A 604 39.67 -91.07 4.44
CA GLU A 604 40.18 -90.49 5.72
C GLU A 604 39.32 -89.36 6.37
N VAL A 605 38.06 -89.13 5.96
CA VAL A 605 37.25 -88.00 6.50
C VAL A 605 36.08 -88.44 7.42
N SER A 606 36.01 -89.72 7.81
CA SER A 606 35.04 -90.19 8.83
C SER A 606 35.49 -89.93 10.27
N GLY A 607 36.76 -89.54 10.51
CA GLY A 607 37.33 -89.37 11.85
C GLY A 607 37.24 -87.96 12.46
N PHE A 608 36.88 -86.94 11.68
CA PHE A 608 36.84 -85.55 12.15
C PHE A 608 35.44 -85.11 12.59
N TRP A 609 34.40 -85.54 11.87
CA TRP A 609 33.00 -85.19 12.17
C TRP A 609 32.44 -85.89 13.42
N ALA A 610 32.96 -87.08 13.76
CA ALA A 610 32.62 -87.76 15.03
C ALA A 610 33.17 -87.05 16.28
N ARG A 611 34.26 -86.26 16.15
CA ARG A 611 34.88 -85.53 17.28
C ARG A 611 34.23 -84.18 17.59
N LEU A 612 33.58 -83.55 16.61
CA LEU A 612 32.83 -82.30 16.81
C LEU A 612 31.44 -82.56 17.41
N TYR A 613 30.77 -83.65 17.02
CA TYR A 613 29.46 -84.02 17.58
C TYR A 613 29.53 -84.44 19.06
N GLN A 614 30.69 -84.91 19.54
CA GLN A 614 30.93 -85.24 20.96
C GLN A 614 31.24 -84.01 21.83
N ARG A 615 31.68 -82.88 21.25
CA ARG A 615 32.01 -81.64 21.99
C ARG A 615 30.83 -80.69 22.18
N CYS A 616 29.79 -80.79 21.34
CA CYS A 616 28.55 -80.01 21.53
C CYS A 616 27.53 -80.67 22.49
N ARG A 617 27.75 -81.92 22.92
CA ARG A 617 26.86 -82.62 23.86
C ARG A 617 27.16 -82.34 25.35
N SER A 618 28.22 -81.58 25.67
CA SER A 618 28.65 -81.31 27.05
C SER A 618 28.37 -79.90 27.59
N SER A 619 27.70 -79.00 26.83
CA SER A 619 27.55 -77.59 27.25
C SER A 619 26.12 -77.04 27.34
N CYS A 620 25.07 -77.84 27.09
CA CYS A 620 23.69 -77.44 27.38
C CYS A 620 22.88 -78.60 27.99
N ALA A 621 23.20 -78.96 29.23
CA ALA A 621 22.30 -79.67 30.13
C ALA A 621 22.60 -79.23 31.57
N CYS A 622 22.29 -77.97 31.90
CA CYS A 622 22.13 -77.49 33.28
C CYS A 622 21.40 -76.15 33.24
N LEU A 623 20.07 -76.18 33.23
CA LEU A 623 19.18 -75.18 33.84
C LEU A 623 17.71 -75.59 33.64
N TRP A 624 17.29 -76.60 34.40
CA TRP A 624 15.92 -76.70 34.92
C TRP A 624 15.94 -77.57 36.19
N GLY A 625 15.73 -76.91 37.34
CA GLY A 625 15.73 -77.50 38.67
C GLY A 625 15.43 -76.48 39.78
N ARG A 626 14.20 -75.95 39.76
CA ARG A 626 13.34 -75.45 40.86
C ARG A 626 13.96 -74.90 42.17
N CYS A 627 13.79 -73.60 42.39
CA CYS A 627 12.86 -72.99 43.37
C CYS A 627 12.66 -71.52 43.00
#